data_AF-G2Z0R2-F1
#
_entry.id   AF-G2Z0R2-F1
#
_cell.length_a   1.000
_cell.length_b   1.000
_cell.length_c   1.000
_cell.angle_alpha   90.00
_cell.angle_beta   90.00
_cell.angle_gamma   90.00
#
_symmetry.space_group_name_H-M   'P 1'
#
loop_
_entity.id
_entity.type
_entity.pdbx_description
1 polymer ?
#
loop_
_entity_poly.entity_id
_entity_poly.type
_entity_poly.pdbx_seq_one_letter_code
_entity_poly.pdbx_strand_id
1 'polypeptide(L)'
;MKLLHKCFDLYLSYSLHIGFEVWCMVQITYYYLHLKPDHNLAIVVFLGTVFGYNFLKYADGFISKRMPWHKFKWFFVLNTLIFVIFCFFYSQLIFLLQIILIMLVTMIFIYPKIRKITSLKLIYVSFCLSLVTVFLPLLQHTHLQSQVFLVFFERFVLIITLLIPFEIADLKNDIDIVTIPKIIGIHKTKLLGFLLLIIVFFINIMSNDIDFIKFFIYILIFLSILFSNTIKSKYFTRFWVESIPIIWYLMLYFL
;
A
#
# COMPACT_ATOMS: atom_id res chain seq x y z
N MET A 1 -8.21 -18.38 22.42
CA MET A 1 -8.75 -17.05 22.06
C MET A 1 -7.79 -15.89 22.36
N LYS A 2 -7.23 -15.76 23.58
CA LYS A 2 -6.27 -14.66 23.90
C LYS A 2 -4.98 -14.68 23.06
N LEU A 3 -4.48 -15.86 22.68
CA LEU A 3 -3.24 -16.01 21.90
C LEU A 3 -3.44 -15.61 20.43
N LEU A 4 -4.52 -16.09 19.80
CA LEU A 4 -4.91 -15.72 18.42
C LEU A 4 -5.15 -14.22 18.29
N HIS A 5 -5.89 -13.60 19.21
CA HIS A 5 -6.06 -12.14 19.22
C HIS A 5 -4.73 -11.41 19.37
N LYS A 6 -3.83 -11.85 20.27
CA LYS A 6 -2.51 -11.25 20.40
C LYS A 6 -1.67 -11.39 19.13
N CYS A 7 -1.67 -12.54 18.46
CA CYS A 7 -0.95 -12.74 17.20
C CYS A 7 -1.50 -11.85 16.09
N PHE A 8 -2.83 -11.72 16.02
CA PHE A 8 -3.49 -10.86 15.04
C PHE A 8 -3.22 -9.36 15.29
N ASP A 9 -3.26 -8.94 16.56
CA ASP A 9 -2.89 -7.58 16.96
C ASP A 9 -1.41 -7.29 16.65
N LEU A 10 -0.53 -8.28 16.85
CA LEU A 10 0.88 -8.18 16.45
C LEU A 10 1.03 -8.00 14.94
N TYR A 11 0.35 -8.83 14.15
CA TYR A 11 0.37 -8.74 12.68
C TYR A 11 -0.03 -7.36 12.16
N LEU A 12 -1.11 -6.79 12.69
CA LEU A 12 -1.58 -5.44 12.33
C LEU A 12 -0.71 -4.33 12.95
N SER A 13 -0.11 -4.56 14.11
CA SER A 13 0.71 -3.56 14.79
C SER A 13 2.08 -3.36 14.13
N TYR A 14 2.68 -4.42 13.58
CA TYR A 14 4.01 -4.39 12.95
C TYR A 14 4.00 -4.18 11.42
N SER A 15 2.90 -3.63 10.88
CA SER A 15 2.76 -3.28 9.45
C SER A 15 3.02 -4.47 8.49
N LEU A 16 2.92 -5.70 9.00
CA LEU A 16 3.12 -6.92 8.21
C LEU A 16 2.01 -7.11 7.19
N HIS A 17 0.78 -6.71 7.54
CA HIS A 17 -0.37 -6.75 6.63
C HIS A 17 -0.14 -5.88 5.39
N ILE A 18 0.21 -4.61 5.60
CA ILE A 18 0.54 -3.66 4.53
C ILE A 18 1.74 -4.15 3.71
N GLY A 19 2.79 -4.66 4.37
CA GLY A 19 3.92 -5.26 3.65
C GLY A 19 3.47 -6.38 2.69
N PHE A 20 2.62 -7.27 3.17
CA PHE A 20 2.09 -8.38 2.38
C PHE A 20 1.16 -7.91 1.26
N GLU A 21 0.34 -6.89 1.51
CA GLU A 21 -0.48 -6.23 0.50
C GLU A 21 0.37 -5.68 -0.66
N VAL A 22 1.44 -4.94 -0.36
CA VAL A 22 2.34 -4.38 -1.38
C VAL A 22 3.09 -5.48 -2.13
N TRP A 23 3.50 -6.54 -1.43
CA TRP A 23 4.08 -7.73 -2.06
C TRP A 23 3.11 -8.39 -3.04
N CYS A 24 1.84 -8.58 -2.65
CA CYS A 24 0.79 -9.11 -3.52
C CYS A 24 0.58 -8.21 -4.76
N MET A 25 0.60 -6.89 -4.60
CA MET A 25 0.51 -5.96 -5.73
C MET A 25 1.67 -6.11 -6.73
N VAL A 26 2.89 -6.34 -6.25
CA VAL A 26 4.03 -6.67 -7.12
C VAL A 26 3.79 -7.97 -7.89
N GLN A 27 3.29 -9.02 -7.23
CA GLN A 27 2.98 -10.28 -7.89
C GLN A 27 1.85 -10.14 -8.93
N ILE A 28 0.82 -9.36 -8.63
CA ILE A 28 -0.27 -9.04 -9.57
C ILE A 28 0.30 -8.36 -10.82
N THR A 29 1.24 -7.43 -10.66
CA THR A 29 1.93 -6.80 -11.79
C THR A 29 2.69 -7.83 -12.62
N TYR A 30 3.45 -8.74 -11.99
CA TYR A 30 4.15 -9.79 -12.73
C TYR A 30 3.17 -10.68 -13.52
N TYR A 31 2.04 -11.03 -12.91
CA TYR A 31 1.01 -11.87 -13.54
C TYR A 31 0.40 -11.22 -14.78
N TYR A 32 -0.20 -10.03 -14.65
CA TYR A 32 -0.93 -9.39 -15.75
C TYR A 32 -0.01 -8.91 -16.88
N LEU A 33 1.23 -8.57 -16.57
CA LEU A 33 2.20 -8.14 -17.58
C LEU A 33 3.01 -9.31 -18.16
N HIS A 34 2.70 -10.56 -17.76
CA HIS A 34 3.40 -11.77 -18.19
C HIS A 34 4.92 -11.67 -18.01
N LEU A 35 5.35 -11.07 -16.92
CA LEU A 35 6.75 -10.83 -16.58
C LEU A 35 7.30 -11.99 -15.76
N LYS A 36 8.60 -12.23 -15.87
CA LYS A 36 9.28 -13.21 -15.02
C LYS A 36 9.40 -12.62 -13.60
N PRO A 37 8.89 -13.29 -12.55
CA PRO A 37 8.99 -12.78 -11.19
C PRO A 37 10.44 -12.69 -10.72
N ASP A 38 10.84 -11.54 -10.17
CA ASP A 38 12.06 -11.41 -9.38
C ASP A 38 11.72 -11.51 -7.88
N HIS A 39 12.03 -12.65 -7.30
CA HIS A 39 11.80 -12.92 -5.88
C HIS A 39 12.61 -11.99 -4.97
N ASN A 40 13.82 -11.60 -5.35
CA ASN A 40 14.63 -10.70 -4.56
C ASN A 40 13.99 -9.32 -4.50
N LEU A 41 13.51 -8.81 -5.64
CA LEU A 41 12.80 -7.53 -5.68
C LEU A 41 11.53 -7.59 -4.83
N ALA A 42 10.74 -8.64 -4.97
CA ALA A 42 9.51 -8.79 -4.20
C ALA A 42 9.78 -8.84 -2.68
N ILE A 43 10.79 -9.59 -2.23
CA ILE A 43 11.20 -9.66 -0.81
C ILE A 43 11.71 -8.31 -0.31
N VAL A 44 12.52 -7.61 -1.11
CA VAL A 44 13.03 -6.27 -0.77
C VAL A 44 11.88 -5.27 -0.63
N VAL A 45 10.89 -5.31 -1.53
CA VAL A 45 9.69 -4.48 -1.44
C VAL A 45 8.89 -4.81 -0.18
N PHE A 46 8.63 -6.09 0.10
CA PHE A 46 7.94 -6.52 1.32
C PHE A 46 8.64 -6.00 2.58
N LEU A 47 9.93 -6.32 2.76
CA LEU A 47 10.69 -5.95 3.94
C LEU A 47 10.86 -4.43 4.06
N GLY A 48 11.07 -3.75 2.94
CA GLY A 48 11.17 -2.29 2.86
C GLY A 48 9.88 -1.60 3.26
N THR A 49 8.72 -2.09 2.81
CA THR A 49 7.41 -1.59 3.23
C THR A 49 7.20 -1.81 4.72
N VAL A 50 7.45 -3.02 5.23
CA VAL A 50 7.31 -3.32 6.67
C VAL A 50 8.20 -2.39 7.51
N PHE A 51 9.48 -2.26 7.14
CA PHE A 51 10.44 -1.40 7.84
C PHE A 51 10.04 0.07 7.78
N GLY A 52 9.70 0.59 6.59
CA GLY A 52 9.35 1.99 6.39
C GLY A 52 8.08 2.41 7.15
N TYR A 53 7.02 1.60 7.08
CA TYR A 53 5.78 1.86 7.83
C TYR A 53 5.98 1.74 9.34
N ASN A 54 6.77 0.76 9.80
CA ASN A 54 7.12 0.65 11.21
C ASN A 54 7.92 1.86 11.69
N PHE A 55 8.88 2.33 10.89
CA PHE A 55 9.62 3.54 11.19
C PHE A 55 8.67 4.74 11.31
N LEU A 56 7.83 5.01 10.31
CA LEU A 56 6.88 6.13 10.35
C LEU A 56 5.89 6.06 11.52
N LYS A 57 5.45 4.86 11.89
CA LYS A 57 4.47 4.65 12.97
C LYS A 57 5.05 4.84 14.36
N TYR A 58 6.31 4.45 14.57
CA TYR A 58 6.93 4.43 15.90
C TYR A 58 8.04 5.48 16.09
N ALA A 59 8.45 6.19 15.03
CA ALA A 59 9.45 7.25 15.09
C ALA A 59 9.07 8.36 16.09
N ASP A 60 7.81 8.81 16.09
CA ASP A 60 7.36 9.86 17.03
C ASP A 60 7.43 9.39 18.48
N GLY A 61 7.06 8.12 18.75
CA GLY A 61 7.15 7.51 20.08
C GLY A 61 8.60 7.33 20.56
N PHE A 62 9.51 7.07 19.62
CA PHE A 62 10.95 7.01 19.85
C PHE A 62 11.54 8.38 20.16
N ILE A 63 11.30 9.37 19.28
CA ILE A 63 11.83 10.74 19.41
C ILE A 63 11.31 11.39 20.70
N SER A 64 10.03 11.17 21.03
CA SER A 64 9.41 11.73 22.24
C SER A 64 9.72 10.97 23.53
N LYS A 65 10.44 9.84 23.47
CA LYS A 65 10.73 8.93 24.61
C LYS A 65 9.50 8.45 25.38
N ARG A 66 8.31 8.47 24.77
CA ARG A 66 7.04 8.09 25.42
C ARG A 66 6.78 6.58 25.44
N MET A 67 7.62 5.79 24.77
CA MET A 67 7.43 4.35 24.63
C MET A 67 8.11 3.56 25.77
N PRO A 68 7.40 2.64 26.46
CA PRO A 68 8.00 1.85 27.53
C PRO A 68 9.13 0.95 27.01
N TRP A 69 10.22 0.85 27.78
CA TRP A 69 11.47 0.19 27.37
C TRP A 69 11.29 -1.23 26.85
N HIS A 70 10.44 -2.05 27.50
CA HIS A 70 10.21 -3.42 27.06
C HIS A 70 9.59 -3.48 25.65
N LYS A 71 8.61 -2.61 25.33
CA LYS A 71 8.04 -2.54 23.97
C LYS A 71 9.07 -2.01 22.97
N PHE A 72 9.89 -1.06 23.40
CA PHE A 72 10.99 -0.51 22.58
C PHE A 72 12.03 -1.56 22.21
N LYS A 73 12.49 -2.37 23.18
CA LYS A 73 13.47 -3.43 22.94
C LYS A 73 12.99 -4.43 21.87
N TRP A 74 11.75 -4.91 22.00
CA TRP A 74 11.18 -5.84 21.02
C TRP A 74 11.01 -5.20 19.64
N PHE A 75 10.50 -3.97 19.58
CA PHE A 75 10.39 -3.22 18.34
C PHE A 75 11.74 -3.05 17.65
N PHE A 76 12.77 -2.66 18.40
CA PHE A 76 14.12 -2.43 17.87
C PHE A 76 14.71 -3.74 17.32
N VAL A 77 14.69 -4.82 18.10
CA VAL A 77 15.24 -6.12 17.67
C VAL A 77 14.54 -6.67 16.42
N LEU A 78 13.22 -6.53 16.33
CA LEU A 78 12.49 -7.00 15.15
C LEU A 78 12.83 -6.15 13.91
N ASN A 79 12.87 -4.83 14.04
CA ASN A 79 13.18 -3.96 12.90
C ASN A 79 14.64 -4.06 12.46
N THR A 80 15.59 -4.28 13.38
CA THR A 80 16.98 -4.55 13.00
C THR A 80 17.12 -5.87 12.26
N LEU A 81 16.42 -6.92 12.69
CA LEU A 81 16.40 -8.20 11.98
C LEU A 81 15.80 -8.05 10.58
N ILE A 82 14.67 -7.36 10.45
CA ILE A 82 14.05 -7.06 9.15
C ILE A 82 15.02 -6.29 8.25
N PHE A 83 15.72 -5.29 8.80
CA PHE A 83 16.68 -4.48 8.05
C PHE A 83 17.90 -5.28 7.58
N VAL A 84 18.43 -6.19 8.40
CA VAL A 84 19.54 -7.05 8.01
C VAL A 84 19.14 -7.98 6.85
N ILE A 85 17.96 -8.60 6.94
CA ILE A 85 17.44 -9.44 5.86
C ILE A 85 17.18 -8.60 4.60
N PHE A 86 16.63 -7.40 4.75
CA PHE A 86 16.44 -6.44 3.65
C PHE A 86 17.77 -6.14 2.95
N CYS A 87 18.84 -5.81 3.69
CA CYS A 87 20.15 -5.52 3.12
C CYS A 87 20.73 -6.71 2.35
N PHE A 88 20.54 -7.93 2.85
CA PHE A 88 20.98 -9.15 2.16
C PHE A 88 20.32 -9.28 0.78
N PHE A 89 18.99 -9.25 0.70
CA PHE A 89 18.28 -9.35 -0.59
C PHE A 89 18.49 -8.12 -1.48
N TYR A 90 18.61 -6.94 -0.91
CA TYR A 90 18.90 -5.69 -1.64
C TYR A 90 20.24 -5.78 -2.37
N SER A 91 21.26 -6.37 -1.74
CA SER A 91 22.58 -6.54 -2.35
C SER A 91 22.56 -7.45 -3.58
N GLN A 92 21.55 -8.31 -3.72
CA GLN A 92 21.38 -9.22 -4.86
C GLN A 92 20.64 -8.58 -6.04
N LEU A 93 20.11 -7.36 -5.89
CA LEU A 93 19.47 -6.63 -6.98
C LEU A 93 20.49 -6.04 -7.95
N ILE A 94 20.09 -5.84 -9.20
CA ILE A 94 20.88 -5.08 -10.17
C ILE A 94 21.04 -3.62 -9.71
N PHE A 95 22.19 -3.03 -10.05
CA PHE A 95 22.59 -1.69 -9.59
C PHE A 95 21.55 -0.59 -9.88
N LEU A 96 20.87 -0.66 -11.03
CA LEU A 96 19.82 0.30 -11.39
C LEU A 96 18.65 0.27 -10.38
N LEU A 97 18.19 -0.92 -9.98
CA LEU A 97 17.11 -1.06 -8.99
C LEU A 97 17.54 -0.57 -7.62
N GLN A 98 18.79 -0.83 -7.23
CA GLN A 98 19.36 -0.34 -5.99
C GLN A 98 19.29 1.18 -5.91
N ILE A 99 19.75 1.90 -6.94
CA ILE A 99 19.68 3.37 -7.00
C ILE A 99 18.24 3.88 -6.89
N ILE A 100 17.32 3.28 -7.66
CA ILE A 100 15.93 3.74 -7.70
C ILE A 100 15.23 3.48 -6.36
N LEU A 101 15.51 2.34 -5.72
CA LEU A 101 15.03 2.06 -4.37
C LEU A 101 15.54 3.07 -3.35
N ILE A 102 16.81 3.48 -3.42
CA ILE A 102 17.33 4.55 -2.56
C ILE A 102 16.53 5.84 -2.78
N MET A 103 16.24 6.22 -4.03
CA MET A 103 15.42 7.40 -4.32
C MET A 103 13.98 7.28 -3.78
N LEU A 104 13.38 6.09 -3.84
CA LEU A 104 12.06 5.86 -3.25
C LEU A 104 12.09 5.95 -1.72
N VAL A 105 13.16 5.45 -1.09
CA VAL A 105 13.35 5.59 0.35
C VAL A 105 13.49 7.05 0.75
N THR A 106 14.22 7.88 -0.01
CA THR A 106 14.31 9.32 0.30
C THR A 106 12.96 10.01 0.17
N MET A 107 12.11 9.61 -0.79
CA MET A 107 10.73 10.08 -0.88
C MET A 107 9.93 9.74 0.40
N ILE A 108 10.03 8.52 0.91
CA ILE A 108 9.35 8.13 2.16
C ILE A 108 9.77 9.03 3.34
N PHE A 109 11.04 9.44 3.43
CA PHE A 109 11.48 10.36 4.48
C PHE A 109 10.89 11.78 4.37
N ILE A 110 10.39 12.18 3.20
CA ILE A 110 9.70 13.47 3.01
C ILE A 110 8.24 13.38 3.48
N TYR A 111 7.68 12.17 3.60
CA TYR A 111 6.28 11.93 3.96
C TYR A 111 5.79 12.69 5.21
N PRO A 112 6.52 12.77 6.35
CA PRO A 112 6.07 13.51 7.52
C PRO A 112 5.77 14.99 7.25
N LYS A 113 6.45 15.61 6.28
CA LYS A 113 6.18 16.99 5.85
C LYS A 113 4.91 17.05 4.98
N ILE A 114 4.78 16.13 4.02
CA ILE A 114 3.67 16.08 3.07
C ILE A 114 2.36 15.69 3.76
N ARG A 115 2.41 14.85 4.80
CA ARG A 115 1.23 14.42 5.58
C ARG A 115 0.40 15.59 6.12
N LYS A 116 1.03 16.75 6.36
CA LYS A 116 0.34 17.97 6.83
C LYS A 116 -0.52 18.64 5.76
N ILE A 117 -0.32 18.31 4.48
CA ILE A 117 -1.04 18.87 3.34
C ILE A 117 -2.09 17.85 2.87
N THR A 118 -3.36 18.18 3.12
CA THR A 118 -4.54 17.33 2.98
C THR A 118 -4.56 16.38 1.80
N SER A 119 -4.62 16.95 0.60
CA SER A 119 -4.87 16.23 -0.65
C SER A 119 -3.59 15.63 -1.20
N LEU A 120 -2.45 16.27 -0.93
CA LEU A 120 -1.16 15.78 -1.37
C LEU A 120 -0.76 14.50 -0.68
N LYS A 121 -1.17 14.23 0.58
CA LYS A 121 -0.79 13.00 1.27
C LYS A 121 -1.25 11.75 0.51
N LEU A 122 -2.48 11.73 0.02
CA LEU A 122 -3.09 10.57 -0.63
C LEU A 122 -2.49 10.37 -2.03
N ILE A 123 -2.34 11.46 -2.78
CA ILE A 123 -1.66 11.48 -4.08
C ILE A 123 -0.22 10.97 -3.92
N TYR A 124 0.50 11.46 -2.91
CA TYR A 124 1.89 11.10 -2.69
C TYR A 124 2.09 9.63 -2.33
N VAL A 125 1.30 9.10 -1.40
CA VAL A 125 1.37 7.69 -1.00
C VAL A 125 1.02 6.80 -2.20
N SER A 126 -0.04 7.13 -2.93
CA SER A 126 -0.45 6.36 -4.10
C SER A 126 0.62 6.36 -5.19
N PHE A 127 1.31 7.49 -5.38
CA PHE A 127 2.40 7.63 -6.34
C PHE A 127 3.63 6.80 -5.95
N CYS A 128 4.03 6.85 -4.67
CA CYS A 128 5.14 6.04 -4.19
C CYS A 128 4.82 4.54 -4.32
N LEU A 129 3.61 4.13 -3.97
CA LEU A 129 3.18 2.73 -4.06
C LEU A 129 3.05 2.27 -5.52
N SER A 130 2.56 3.09 -6.45
CA SER A 130 2.52 2.71 -7.87
C SER A 130 3.94 2.60 -8.46
N LEU A 131 4.89 3.45 -8.04
CA LEU A 131 6.30 3.30 -8.44
C LEU A 131 6.87 1.97 -7.94
N VAL A 132 6.60 1.63 -6.68
CA VAL A 132 7.10 0.39 -6.07
C VAL A 132 6.47 -0.86 -6.71
N THR A 133 5.16 -0.83 -6.96
CA THR A 133 4.41 -2.03 -7.36
C THR A 133 4.34 -2.27 -8.87
N VAL A 134 4.57 -1.23 -9.68
CA VAL A 134 4.51 -1.32 -11.16
C VAL A 134 5.83 -0.93 -11.80
N PHE A 135 6.36 0.25 -11.47
CA PHE A 135 7.56 0.76 -12.14
C PHE A 135 8.81 -0.09 -11.84
N LEU A 136 9.04 -0.49 -10.58
CA LEU A 136 10.18 -1.34 -10.22
C LEU A 136 10.18 -2.70 -10.95
N PRO A 137 9.09 -3.51 -10.95
CA PRO A 137 9.03 -4.75 -11.74
C PRO A 137 9.28 -4.56 -13.25
N LEU A 138 8.81 -3.45 -13.80
CA LEU A 138 8.91 -3.14 -15.23
C LEU A 138 10.33 -2.76 -15.66
N LEU A 139 11.12 -2.13 -14.80
CA LEU A 139 12.49 -1.69 -15.14
C LEU A 139 13.43 -2.83 -15.53
N GLN A 140 13.11 -4.05 -15.15
CA GLN A 140 13.87 -5.24 -15.52
C GLN A 140 13.52 -5.75 -16.94
N HIS A 141 12.49 -5.19 -17.58
CA HIS A 141 11.89 -5.73 -18.80
C HIS A 141 11.73 -4.63 -19.86
N THR A 142 12.65 -4.60 -20.82
CA THR A 142 12.75 -3.52 -21.84
C THR A 142 11.61 -3.52 -22.87
N HIS A 143 10.87 -4.62 -23.01
CA HIS A 143 9.87 -4.78 -24.08
C HIS A 143 8.55 -4.04 -23.84
N LEU A 144 8.25 -3.58 -22.63
CA LEU A 144 6.94 -3.04 -22.26
C LEU A 144 6.87 -1.51 -22.18
N GLN A 145 7.87 -0.81 -22.72
CA GLN A 145 8.07 0.63 -22.53
C GLN A 145 6.87 1.51 -22.91
N SER A 146 6.05 1.11 -23.90
CA SER A 146 4.87 1.86 -24.36
C SER A 146 3.65 1.72 -23.45
N GLN A 147 3.52 0.61 -22.69
CA GLN A 147 2.37 0.33 -21.83
C GLN A 147 2.62 0.73 -20.37
N VAL A 148 3.87 0.98 -19.97
CA VAL A 148 4.27 1.33 -18.59
C VAL A 148 3.43 2.49 -18.05
N PHE A 149 3.26 3.57 -18.82
CA PHE A 149 2.57 4.76 -18.33
C PHE A 149 1.10 4.49 -18.04
N LEU A 150 0.43 3.72 -18.90
CA LEU A 150 -0.98 3.39 -18.74
C LEU A 150 -1.21 2.50 -17.52
N VAL A 151 -0.43 1.43 -17.38
CA VAL A 151 -0.50 0.50 -16.23
C VAL A 151 -0.13 1.19 -14.92
N PHE A 152 0.88 2.07 -14.96
CA PHE A 152 1.26 2.89 -13.81
C PHE A 152 0.12 3.83 -13.40
N PHE A 153 -0.49 4.53 -14.36
CA PHE A 153 -1.58 5.46 -14.10
C PHE A 153 -2.83 4.73 -13.59
N GLU A 154 -3.16 3.58 -14.17
CA GLU A 154 -4.23 2.71 -13.69
C GLU A 154 -4.00 2.30 -12.23
N ARG A 155 -2.81 1.77 -11.92
CA ARG A 155 -2.45 1.37 -10.55
C ARG A 155 -2.48 2.54 -9.59
N PHE A 156 -1.99 3.70 -10.02
CA PHE A 156 -2.01 4.93 -9.24
C PHE A 156 -3.44 5.32 -8.85
N VAL A 157 -4.37 5.38 -9.83
CA VAL A 157 -5.78 5.70 -9.58
C VAL A 157 -6.46 4.62 -8.71
N LEU A 158 -6.11 3.34 -8.93
CA LEU A 158 -6.63 2.24 -8.11
C LEU A 158 -6.21 2.36 -6.64
N ILE A 159 -4.94 2.69 -6.36
CA ILE A 159 -4.45 2.86 -4.99
C ILE A 159 -5.12 4.06 -4.32
N ILE A 160 -5.29 5.18 -5.04
CA ILE A 160 -6.09 6.33 -4.56
C ILE A 160 -7.48 5.86 -4.12
N THR A 161 -8.12 5.03 -4.96
CA THR A 161 -9.45 4.50 -4.72
C THR A 161 -9.51 3.62 -3.47
N LEU A 162 -8.52 2.73 -3.28
CA LEU A 162 -8.37 1.88 -2.10
C LEU A 162 -8.14 2.69 -0.82
N LEU A 163 -7.51 3.86 -0.90
CA LEU A 163 -7.21 4.72 0.26
C LEU A 163 -8.44 5.53 0.76
N ILE A 164 -9.50 5.66 -0.03
CA ILE A 164 -10.69 6.46 0.33
C ILE A 164 -11.42 5.96 1.58
N PRO A 165 -11.68 4.65 1.75
CA PRO A 165 -12.22 4.11 3.00
C PRO A 165 -11.40 4.51 4.23
N PHE A 166 -10.07 4.59 4.11
CA PHE A 166 -9.18 4.99 5.21
C PHE A 166 -9.33 6.47 5.54
N GLU A 167 -9.38 7.36 4.54
CA GLU A 167 -9.65 8.79 4.75
C GLU A 167 -10.95 9.02 5.52
N ILE A 168 -12.00 8.28 5.18
CA ILE A 168 -13.31 8.39 5.84
C ILE A 168 -13.26 7.85 7.27
N ALA A 169 -12.56 6.74 7.52
CA ALA A 169 -12.46 6.14 8.84
C ALA A 169 -11.61 6.99 9.81
N ASP A 170 -10.52 7.59 9.32
CA ASP A 170 -9.59 8.36 10.16
C ASP A 170 -10.06 9.80 10.46
N LEU A 171 -11.15 10.25 9.85
CA LEU A 171 -11.70 11.61 10.03
C LEU A 171 -11.91 12.01 11.51
N LYS A 172 -12.26 11.07 12.40
CA LYS A 172 -12.44 11.36 13.84
C LYS A 172 -11.13 11.52 14.62
N ASN A 173 -10.06 10.85 14.19
CA ASN A 173 -8.77 10.86 14.90
C ASN A 173 -7.88 12.01 14.44
N ASP A 174 -8.06 12.46 13.20
CA ASP A 174 -7.23 13.47 12.55
C ASP A 174 -7.72 14.89 12.86
N ILE A 175 -7.91 15.30 14.12
CA ILE A 175 -8.53 16.60 14.49
C ILE A 175 -7.78 17.80 13.87
N ASP A 176 -6.44 17.76 13.89
CA ASP A 176 -5.57 18.86 13.44
C ASP A 176 -5.13 18.75 11.98
N ILE A 177 -5.52 17.68 11.29
CA ILE A 177 -5.18 17.44 9.88
C ILE A 177 -6.43 17.70 9.05
N VAL A 178 -6.29 18.55 8.03
CA VAL A 178 -7.35 18.73 7.05
C VAL A 178 -7.32 17.48 6.15
N THR A 179 -8.44 16.76 6.04
CA THR A 179 -8.57 15.54 5.21
C THR A 179 -9.60 15.78 4.09
N ILE A 180 -9.58 14.99 3.02
CA ILE A 180 -10.58 15.13 1.93
C ILE A 180 -12.02 15.10 2.48
N PRO A 181 -12.41 14.12 3.30
CA PRO A 181 -13.77 14.09 3.84
C PRO A 181 -14.10 15.23 4.80
N LYS A 182 -13.12 15.96 5.35
CA LYS A 182 -13.36 17.23 6.05
C LYS A 182 -13.63 18.40 5.11
N ILE A 183 -12.97 18.46 3.96
CA ILE A 183 -13.14 19.55 2.98
C ILE A 183 -14.47 19.41 2.23
N ILE A 184 -14.74 18.23 1.68
CA ILE A 184 -15.88 18.02 0.77
C ILE A 184 -17.03 17.20 1.40
N GLY A 185 -16.83 16.67 2.60
CA GLY A 185 -17.80 15.80 3.27
C GLY A 185 -17.67 14.33 2.88
N ILE A 186 -18.22 13.44 3.71
CA ILE A 186 -18.14 11.98 3.55
C ILE A 186 -18.82 11.54 2.25
N HIS A 187 -20.01 12.05 1.95
CA HIS A 187 -20.77 11.66 0.75
C HIS A 187 -20.02 11.99 -0.54
N LYS A 188 -19.46 13.21 -0.66
CA LYS A 188 -18.68 13.60 -1.85
C LYS A 188 -17.37 12.83 -1.95
N THR A 189 -16.77 12.45 -0.82
CA THR A 189 -15.56 11.59 -0.80
C THR A 189 -15.86 10.18 -1.31
N LYS A 190 -17.01 9.61 -0.96
CA LYS A 190 -17.47 8.33 -1.56
C LYS A 190 -17.73 8.44 -3.05
N LEU A 191 -18.40 9.52 -3.47
CA LEU A 191 -18.65 9.78 -4.89
C LEU A 191 -17.34 9.88 -5.68
N LEU A 192 -16.34 10.59 -5.13
CA LEU A 192 -15.00 10.67 -5.70
C LEU A 192 -14.38 9.26 -5.86
N GLY A 193 -14.53 8.39 -4.87
CA GLY A 193 -14.05 7.01 -4.98
C GLY A 193 -14.75 6.18 -6.04
N PHE A 194 -16.07 6.31 -6.17
CA PHE A 194 -16.81 5.65 -7.24
C PHE A 194 -16.40 6.16 -8.62
N LEU A 195 -16.20 7.47 -8.77
CA LEU A 195 -15.71 8.06 -10.03
C LEU A 195 -14.32 7.53 -10.40
N LEU A 196 -13.40 7.45 -9.44
CA LEU A 196 -12.05 6.91 -9.67
C LEU A 196 -12.10 5.41 -10.02
N LEU A 197 -12.96 4.63 -9.37
CA LEU A 197 -13.15 3.22 -9.71
C LEU A 197 -13.67 3.04 -11.14
N ILE A 198 -14.61 3.88 -11.57
CA ILE A 198 -15.12 3.90 -12.95
C ILE A 198 -13.99 4.24 -13.94
N ILE A 199 -13.11 5.20 -13.60
CA ILE A 199 -11.94 5.53 -14.43
C ILE A 199 -11.02 4.31 -14.57
N VAL A 200 -10.69 3.62 -13.48
CA VAL A 200 -9.87 2.39 -13.53
C VAL A 200 -10.52 1.32 -14.40
N PHE A 201 -11.82 1.11 -14.23
CA PHE A 201 -12.58 0.15 -15.02
C PHE A 201 -12.53 0.50 -16.52
N PHE A 202 -12.71 1.77 -16.87
CA PHE A 202 -12.65 2.24 -18.26
C PHE A 202 -11.26 2.06 -18.87
N ILE A 203 -10.19 2.37 -18.13
CA ILE A 203 -8.80 2.15 -18.58
C ILE A 203 -8.56 0.67 -18.92
N ASN A 204 -9.04 -0.24 -18.06
CA ASN A 204 -8.90 -1.68 -18.30
C ASN A 204 -9.74 -2.17 -19.50
N ILE A 205 -10.95 -1.62 -19.72
CA ILE A 205 -11.74 -1.90 -20.92
C ILE A 205 -10.95 -1.52 -22.17
N MET A 206 -10.42 -0.29 -22.20
CA MET A 206 -9.68 0.21 -23.38
C MET A 206 -8.42 -0.60 -23.66
N SER A 207 -7.83 -1.20 -22.63
CA SER A 207 -6.62 -2.03 -22.74
C SER A 207 -6.94 -3.51 -23.06
N ASN A 208 -8.22 -3.89 -23.12
CA ASN A 208 -8.68 -5.29 -23.21
C ASN A 208 -8.14 -6.20 -22.08
N ASP A 209 -7.82 -5.61 -20.92
CA ASP A 209 -7.19 -6.30 -19.79
C ASP A 209 -8.19 -6.66 -18.68
N ILE A 210 -9.49 -6.75 -19.00
CA ILE A 210 -10.53 -7.12 -18.02
C ILE A 210 -10.78 -8.62 -18.04
N ASP A 211 -10.59 -9.24 -16.87
CA ASP A 211 -11.01 -10.59 -16.58
C ASP A 211 -12.07 -10.62 -15.47
N PHE A 212 -12.62 -11.81 -15.23
CA PHE A 212 -13.60 -12.04 -14.18
C PHE A 212 -13.05 -11.69 -12.78
N ILE A 213 -11.75 -11.90 -12.56
CA ILE A 213 -11.10 -11.64 -11.27
C ILE A 213 -11.06 -10.13 -10.99
N LYS A 214 -10.58 -9.30 -11.92
CA LYS A 214 -10.60 -7.83 -11.81
C LYS A 214 -12.00 -7.30 -11.59
N PHE A 215 -12.99 -7.82 -12.32
CA PHE A 215 -14.39 -7.41 -12.13
C PHE A 215 -14.87 -7.69 -10.70
N PHE A 216 -14.58 -8.88 -10.16
CA PHE A 216 -14.90 -9.22 -8.77
C PHE A 216 -14.16 -8.32 -7.76
N ILE A 217 -12.89 -8.01 -8.00
CA ILE A 217 -12.12 -7.09 -7.16
C ILE A 217 -12.71 -5.67 -7.18
N TYR A 218 -13.14 -5.18 -8.32
CA TYR A 218 -13.81 -3.87 -8.39
C TYR A 218 -15.13 -3.84 -7.61
N ILE A 219 -15.88 -4.94 -7.59
CA ILE A 219 -17.07 -5.07 -6.74
C ILE A 219 -16.68 -4.99 -5.25
N LEU A 220 -15.62 -5.68 -4.83
CA LEU A 220 -15.14 -5.60 -3.44
C LEU A 220 -14.72 -4.17 -3.06
N ILE A 221 -14.01 -3.47 -3.96
CA ILE A 221 -13.62 -2.07 -3.74
C ILE A 221 -14.86 -1.18 -3.66
N PHE A 222 -15.82 -1.34 -4.58
CA PHE A 222 -17.08 -0.61 -4.55
C PHE A 222 -17.80 -0.78 -3.22
N LEU A 223 -17.96 -2.02 -2.74
CA LEU A 223 -18.59 -2.32 -1.46
C LEU A 223 -17.80 -1.71 -0.30
N SER A 224 -16.47 -1.75 -0.33
CA SER A 224 -15.63 -1.15 0.70
C SER A 224 -15.86 0.36 0.85
N ILE A 225 -16.01 1.07 -0.27
CA ILE A 225 -16.30 2.51 -0.32
C ILE A 225 -17.72 2.77 0.17
N LEU A 226 -18.71 2.03 -0.36
CA LEU A 226 -20.12 2.15 0.01
C LEU A 226 -20.30 2.04 1.53
N PHE A 227 -19.65 1.04 2.11
CA PHE A 227 -19.76 0.70 3.51
C PHE A 227 -18.80 1.46 4.43
N SER A 228 -17.89 2.29 3.92
CA SER A 228 -17.00 3.09 4.76
C SER A 228 -17.78 4.15 5.57
N ASN A 229 -17.48 4.29 6.87
CA ASN A 229 -18.07 5.32 7.74
C ASN A 229 -17.16 5.57 8.96
N THR A 230 -17.32 6.74 9.59
CA THR A 230 -16.54 7.20 10.76
C THR A 230 -16.81 6.42 12.06
N ILE A 231 -17.83 5.57 12.08
CA ILE A 231 -18.22 4.77 13.26
C ILE A 231 -17.62 3.35 13.20
N LYS A 232 -17.21 2.90 12.01
CA LYS A 232 -16.72 1.53 11.85
C LYS A 232 -15.41 1.32 12.56
N SER A 233 -15.21 0.09 13.05
CA SER A 233 -14.00 -0.28 13.77
C SER A 233 -12.76 -0.12 12.87
N LYS A 234 -11.62 0.20 13.48
CA LYS A 234 -10.32 0.26 12.78
C LYS A 234 -9.98 -1.04 12.04
N TYR A 235 -10.57 -2.18 12.45
CA TYR A 235 -10.44 -3.46 11.78
C TYR A 235 -11.11 -3.51 10.41
N PHE A 236 -12.19 -2.74 10.18
CA PHE A 236 -12.82 -2.69 8.85
C PHE A 236 -11.83 -2.17 7.80
N THR A 237 -11.18 -1.04 8.05
CA THR A 237 -10.23 -0.49 7.09
C THR A 237 -8.90 -1.24 7.10
N ARG A 238 -8.25 -1.36 8.27
CA ARG A 238 -6.90 -1.92 8.41
C ARG A 238 -6.78 -3.42 8.17
N PHE A 239 -7.88 -4.13 8.00
CA PHE A 239 -7.83 -5.55 7.66
C PHE A 239 -8.63 -5.82 6.40
N TRP A 240 -9.93 -5.51 6.38
CA TRP A 240 -10.75 -5.91 5.23
C TRP A 240 -10.41 -5.15 3.95
N VAL A 241 -10.14 -3.85 4.02
CA VAL A 241 -9.80 -3.06 2.82
C VAL A 241 -8.36 -3.34 2.38
N GLU A 242 -7.39 -3.37 3.31
CA GLU A 242 -5.99 -3.76 3.04
C GLU A 242 -5.87 -5.22 2.52
N SER A 243 -6.87 -6.08 2.81
CA SER A 243 -6.90 -7.45 2.29
C SER A 243 -7.33 -7.56 0.83
N ILE A 244 -7.89 -6.53 0.21
CA ILE A 244 -8.41 -6.62 -1.16
C ILE A 244 -7.30 -7.03 -2.16
N PRO A 245 -6.10 -6.45 -2.15
CA PRO A 245 -5.01 -6.88 -3.04
C PRO A 245 -4.50 -8.29 -2.71
N ILE A 246 -4.58 -8.70 -1.45
CA ILE A 246 -4.23 -10.06 -1.03
C ILE A 246 -5.22 -11.06 -1.62
N ILE A 247 -6.52 -10.79 -1.50
CA ILE A 247 -7.58 -11.61 -2.10
C ILE A 247 -7.40 -11.68 -3.62
N TRP A 248 -7.08 -10.55 -4.27
CA TRP A 248 -6.81 -10.52 -5.71
C TRP A 248 -5.68 -11.47 -6.09
N TYR A 249 -4.52 -11.36 -5.42
CA TYR A 249 -3.40 -12.24 -5.72
C TYR A 249 -3.74 -13.73 -5.47
N LEU A 250 -4.44 -14.04 -4.37
CA LEU A 250 -4.85 -15.42 -4.08
C LEU A 250 -5.78 -15.98 -5.16
N MET A 251 -6.70 -15.17 -5.69
CA MET A 251 -7.57 -15.60 -6.80
C MET A 251 -6.74 -15.90 -8.06
N LEU A 252 -5.76 -15.07 -8.41
CA LEU A 252 -4.90 -15.32 -9.57
C LEU A 252 -4.00 -16.54 -9.40
N TYR A 253 -3.65 -16.88 -8.16
CA TYR A 253 -2.77 -18.02 -7.88
C TYR A 253 -3.51 -19.36 -7.92
N PHE A 254 -4.79 -19.39 -7.54
CA PHE A 254 -5.57 -20.63 -7.40
C PHE A 254 -6.57 -20.90 -8.52
N LEU A 255 -6.96 -19.89 -9.30
CA LEU A 255 -7.87 -20.00 -10.45
C LEU A 255 -7.10 -19.92 -11.76
#